data_AF-A0A3R7CXY0-F1
#
_entry.id   AF-A0A3R7CXY0-F1
#
_cell.length_a   1.000
_cell.length_b   1.000
_cell.length_c   1.000
_cell.angle_alpha   90.00
_cell.angle_beta   90.00
_cell.angle_gamma   90.00
#
_symmetry.space_group_name_H-M   'P 1'
#
loop_
_entity.id
_entity.type
_entity.pdbx_description
1 polymer ?
#
loop_
_entity_poly.entity_id
_entity_poly.type
_entity_poly.pdbx_seq_one_letter_code
_entity_poly.pdbx_strand_id
1 'polypeptide(L)'
;MYRTKEEGEEFEMDVEKSLLLVEGWHSEIVVTTSFIAPNSEGPERDLLSKSTVDVHDIIDRAATLNGTGSAAPTLMEGDVTSLNDCVSITDAMFIAQNVTGARMLSADQMTCADTDDDGDVDITDAMHIAQYVVDPDGSLGILFKPLWQSPADDDMLPPVKC
;
A
#
# COMPACT_ATOMS: atom_id res chain seq x y z
N MET A 1 -0.84 -57.47 11.56
CA MET A 1 0.54 -57.99 11.42
C MET A 1 1.31 -56.95 10.63
N TYR A 2 2.32 -56.30 11.21
CA TYR A 2 3.14 -55.31 10.51
C TYR A 2 3.86 -55.98 9.35
N ARG A 3 3.86 -55.34 8.17
CA ARG A 3 4.70 -55.73 7.05
C ARG A 3 5.28 -54.45 6.43
N THR A 4 6.57 -54.26 6.63
CA THR A 4 7.41 -53.37 5.83
C THR A 4 7.42 -53.86 4.37
N LYS A 5 7.25 -52.93 3.41
CA LYS A 5 7.49 -53.10 1.97
C LYS A 5 8.20 -51.83 1.50
N GLU A 6 9.48 -51.90 1.19
CA GLU A 6 10.11 -52.28 -0.09
C GLU A 6 10.01 -51.20 -1.17
N GLU A 7 11.19 -50.88 -1.70
CA GLU A 7 11.50 -49.88 -2.72
C GLU A 7 10.79 -50.18 -4.04
N GLY A 8 10.44 -49.13 -4.78
CA GLY A 8 10.21 -49.22 -6.24
C GLY A 8 8.77 -49.11 -6.74
N GLU A 9 8.01 -48.10 -6.30
CA GLU A 9 6.81 -47.66 -7.03
C GLU A 9 7.04 -46.24 -7.56
N GLU A 10 7.28 -46.15 -8.87
CA GLU A 10 7.26 -44.90 -9.63
C GLU A 10 5.86 -44.31 -9.51
N PHE A 11 5.74 -43.23 -8.74
CA PHE A 11 4.47 -42.54 -8.57
C PHE A 11 4.22 -41.71 -9.84
N GLU A 12 3.55 -42.33 -10.81
CA GLU A 12 3.03 -41.64 -11.97
C GLU A 12 1.99 -40.62 -11.49
N MET A 13 2.43 -39.36 -11.38
CA MET A 13 1.55 -38.26 -11.03
C MET A 13 0.75 -37.89 -12.29
N ASP A 14 -0.47 -38.43 -12.39
CA ASP A 14 -1.47 -38.02 -13.37
C ASP A 14 -1.72 -36.50 -13.28
N VAL A 15 -1.04 -35.74 -14.13
CA VAL A 15 -1.06 -34.26 -14.16
C VAL A 15 -2.46 -33.72 -14.53
N GLU A 16 -3.34 -34.58 -15.07
CA GLU A 16 -4.69 -34.18 -15.48
C GLU A 16 -5.76 -34.24 -14.36
N LYS A 17 -5.46 -34.84 -13.19
CA LYS A 17 -6.42 -34.90 -12.06
C LYS A 17 -6.28 -33.78 -11.03
N SER A 18 -5.27 -32.92 -11.13
CA SER A 18 -5.16 -31.73 -10.29
C SER A 18 -6.03 -30.56 -10.74
N LEU A 19 -6.70 -30.66 -11.90
CA LEU A 19 -7.46 -29.55 -12.47
C LEU A 19 -8.93 -29.44 -11.98
N LEU A 20 -9.40 -30.35 -11.11
CA LEU A 20 -10.85 -30.48 -10.80
C LEU A 20 -11.22 -30.41 -9.30
N LEU A 21 -10.37 -29.86 -8.44
CA LEU A 21 -10.71 -29.62 -7.02
C LEU A 21 -10.28 -28.23 -6.52
N VAL A 22 -10.23 -27.25 -7.42
CA VAL A 22 -10.33 -25.81 -7.06
C VAL A 22 -11.65 -25.25 -7.60
N GLU A 23 -12.68 -26.09 -7.66
CA GLU A 23 -14.06 -25.70 -7.95
C GLU A 23 -14.90 -25.93 -6.70
N GLY A 24 -15.33 -24.83 -6.08
CA GLY A 24 -15.84 -24.79 -4.72
C GLY A 24 -14.69 -24.40 -3.80
N TRP A 25 -14.66 -23.23 -3.19
CA TRP A 25 -15.75 -22.67 -2.43
C TRP A 25 -15.65 -21.14 -2.36
N HIS A 26 -16.80 -20.50 -2.55
CA HIS A 26 -17.13 -19.09 -2.28
C HIS A 26 -16.68 -18.05 -3.30
N SER A 27 -17.20 -18.13 -4.53
CA SER A 27 -17.69 -16.90 -5.15
C SER A 27 -19.13 -16.68 -4.66
N GLU A 28 -19.29 -15.78 -3.70
CA GLU A 28 -20.57 -15.13 -3.47
C GLU A 28 -20.92 -14.36 -4.75
N ILE A 29 -21.71 -14.97 -5.64
CA ILE A 29 -22.37 -14.23 -6.69
C ILE A 29 -23.52 -13.51 -6.02
N VAL A 30 -23.32 -12.24 -5.70
CA VAL A 30 -24.41 -11.32 -5.41
C VAL A 30 -25.23 -11.18 -6.69
N VAL A 31 -26.23 -12.04 -6.84
CA VAL A 31 -27.31 -11.78 -7.79
C VAL A 31 -28.04 -10.57 -7.23
N THR A 32 -27.68 -9.37 -7.70
CA THR A 32 -28.54 -8.22 -7.47
C THR A 32 -29.81 -8.55 -8.23
N THR A 33 -30.85 -8.97 -7.52
CA THR A 33 -32.20 -8.96 -8.06
C THR A 33 -32.57 -7.49 -8.22
N SER A 34 -32.09 -6.90 -9.32
CA SER A 34 -32.71 -5.71 -9.86
C SER A 34 -34.16 -6.08 -10.02
N PHE A 35 -35.01 -5.43 -9.23
CA PHE A 35 -36.45 -5.61 -9.21
C PHE A 35 -37.00 -5.05 -10.53
N ILE A 36 -36.72 -5.73 -11.64
CA ILE A 36 -37.43 -5.57 -12.88
C ILE A 36 -38.43 -6.71 -12.90
N ALA A 37 -39.65 -6.43 -12.45
CA ALA A 37 -40.77 -7.34 -12.56
C ALA A 37 -40.83 -7.85 -14.01
N PRO A 38 -40.72 -9.17 -14.27
CA PRO A 38 -40.55 -9.67 -15.63
C PRO A 38 -41.85 -9.68 -16.46
N ASN A 39 -42.83 -8.84 -16.12
CA ASN A 39 -44.09 -8.69 -16.85
C ASN A 39 -44.75 -7.33 -16.56
N SER A 40 -44.10 -6.22 -16.91
CA SER A 40 -44.82 -4.94 -17.01
C SER A 40 -44.55 -4.33 -18.37
N GLU A 41 -45.36 -4.73 -19.35
CA GLU A 41 -45.41 -4.07 -20.65
C GLU A 41 -46.23 -2.79 -20.51
N GLY A 42 -45.55 -1.68 -20.23
CA GLY A 42 -46.18 -0.38 -20.14
C GLY A 42 -45.19 0.78 -20.21
N PRO A 43 -45.65 1.98 -20.62
CA PRO A 43 -44.85 3.20 -20.76
C PRO A 43 -44.28 3.75 -19.43
N GLU A 44 -44.52 3.08 -18.30
CA GLU A 44 -44.01 3.48 -16.98
C GLU A 44 -42.50 3.32 -16.81
N ARG A 45 -41.82 2.55 -17.69
CA ARG A 45 -40.34 2.45 -17.67
C ARG A 45 -39.66 3.79 -17.95
N ASP A 46 -40.28 4.65 -18.75
CA ASP A 46 -39.70 5.93 -19.19
C ASP A 46 -39.79 7.02 -18.12
N LEU A 47 -40.64 6.83 -17.10
CA LEU A 47 -40.81 7.78 -16.00
C LEU A 47 -39.85 7.52 -14.83
N LEU A 48 -39.29 6.31 -14.74
CA LEU A 48 -38.32 5.92 -13.71
C LEU A 48 -36.88 5.81 -14.25
N SER A 49 -36.71 5.73 -15.58
CA SER A 49 -35.40 5.79 -16.23
C SER A 49 -34.96 7.25 -16.36
N LYS A 50 -34.02 7.59 -15.48
CA LYS A 50 -33.40 8.89 -15.33
C LYS A 50 -32.83 9.42 -16.64
N SER A 51 -33.25 10.64 -16.98
CA SER A 51 -32.54 11.64 -17.77
C SER A 51 -32.12 11.27 -19.21
N THR A 52 -31.87 12.29 -20.03
CA THR A 52 -31.49 12.13 -21.45
C THR A 52 -30.15 11.39 -21.56
N VAL A 53 -29.84 10.82 -22.73
CA VAL A 53 -28.59 10.08 -22.98
C VAL A 53 -27.31 10.86 -22.63
N ASP A 54 -27.42 12.20 -22.54
CA ASP A 54 -26.37 13.13 -22.12
C ASP A 54 -26.14 13.16 -20.59
N VAL A 55 -26.96 12.47 -19.79
CA VAL A 55 -26.94 12.48 -18.32
C VAL A 55 -26.73 11.06 -17.79
N HIS A 56 -25.73 10.37 -18.33
CA HIS A 56 -25.16 9.23 -17.62
C HIS A 56 -24.16 9.79 -16.60
N ASP A 57 -24.65 9.92 -15.37
CA ASP A 57 -23.99 10.31 -14.12
C ASP A 57 -22.63 9.63 -13.80
N ILE A 58 -22.22 8.66 -14.61
CA ILE A 58 -20.92 7.99 -14.53
C ILE A 58 -19.83 8.76 -15.28
N ILE A 59 -20.14 9.41 -16.43
CA ILE A 59 -19.12 10.11 -17.24
C ILE A 59 -18.85 11.53 -16.71
N ASP A 60 -19.87 12.23 -16.20
CA ASP A 60 -19.69 13.54 -15.56
C ASP A 60 -18.88 13.45 -14.26
N ARG A 61 -18.92 12.28 -13.59
CA ARG A 61 -18.13 12.03 -12.39
C ARG A 61 -16.69 11.64 -12.68
N ALA A 62 -16.37 11.14 -13.88
CA ALA A 62 -14.98 10.84 -14.26
C ALA A 62 -14.13 12.12 -14.35
N ALA A 63 -14.73 13.24 -14.77
CA ALA A 63 -14.07 14.56 -14.74
C ALA A 63 -13.80 15.03 -13.30
N THR A 64 -14.69 14.75 -12.33
CA THR A 64 -14.43 14.99 -10.90
C THR A 64 -13.46 13.99 -10.26
N LEU A 65 -13.23 12.81 -10.85
CA LEU A 65 -12.17 11.89 -10.42
C LEU A 65 -10.79 12.31 -10.92
N ASN A 66 -10.72 13.12 -11.97
CA ASN A 66 -9.49 13.83 -12.36
C ASN A 66 -9.30 15.14 -11.57
N GLY A 67 -10.26 15.48 -10.70
CA GLY A 67 -10.32 16.66 -9.86
C GLY A 67 -10.17 16.37 -8.36
N THR A 68 -9.98 15.12 -7.95
CA THR A 68 -9.17 14.85 -6.76
C THR A 68 -7.76 15.23 -7.16
N GLY A 69 -7.43 16.52 -6.96
CA GLY A 69 -6.04 16.91 -6.91
C GLY A 69 -5.37 15.90 -6.01
N SER A 70 -4.50 15.08 -6.60
CA SER A 70 -3.46 14.40 -5.85
C SER A 70 -2.68 15.55 -5.25
N ALA A 71 -3.11 16.03 -4.08
CA ALA A 71 -2.22 16.74 -3.20
C ALA A 71 -1.02 15.80 -3.13
N ALA A 72 0.16 16.30 -3.54
CA ALA A 72 1.38 15.56 -3.33
C ALA A 72 1.33 15.07 -1.87
N PRO A 73 1.64 13.79 -1.60
CA PRO A 73 1.64 13.29 -0.23
C PRO A 73 2.47 14.28 0.60
N THR A 74 1.91 14.72 1.72
CA THR A 74 2.65 15.57 2.65
C THR A 74 3.80 14.73 3.18
N LEU A 75 5.01 15.00 2.70
CA LEU A 75 6.20 14.26 3.10
C LEU A 75 6.53 14.59 4.55
N MET A 76 7.00 13.60 5.28
CA MET A 76 7.43 13.72 6.67
C MET A 76 8.83 13.13 6.78
N GLU A 77 9.70 13.89 7.44
CA GLU A 77 11.09 13.51 7.65
C GLU A 77 11.18 12.15 8.39
N GLY A 78 11.90 11.19 7.82
CA GLY A 78 12.03 9.83 8.36
C GLY A 78 10.84 8.87 8.14
N ASP A 79 9.74 9.28 7.50
CA ASP A 79 8.63 8.37 7.14
C ASP A 79 8.86 7.77 5.75
N VAL A 80 9.40 6.55 5.72
CA VAL A 80 9.89 5.91 4.48
C VAL A 80 8.97 4.79 4.02
N THR A 81 8.29 4.12 4.94
CA THR A 81 7.60 2.85 4.63
C THR A 81 6.34 3.01 3.80
N SER A 82 5.42 3.88 4.24
CA SER A 82 4.10 4.02 3.62
C SER A 82 3.60 5.46 3.61
N LEU A 83 4.40 6.44 4.04
CA LEU A 83 3.96 7.82 4.24
C LEU A 83 2.72 7.82 5.14
N ASN A 84 2.83 7.12 6.28
CA ASN A 84 1.74 6.89 7.23
C ASN A 84 1.67 7.94 8.35
N ASP A 85 2.37 9.07 8.19
CA ASP A 85 2.48 10.19 9.11
C ASP A 85 3.11 9.81 10.46
N CYS A 86 3.92 8.75 10.52
CA CYS A 86 4.71 8.45 11.71
C CYS A 86 6.02 7.70 11.41
N VAL A 87 7.04 7.95 12.23
CA VAL A 87 8.38 7.38 12.10
C VAL A 87 8.56 6.20 13.05
N SER A 88 8.98 5.07 12.51
CA SER A 88 9.20 3.81 13.22
C SER A 88 10.54 3.18 12.86
N ILE A 89 10.92 2.12 13.59
CA ILE A 89 12.11 1.33 13.25
C ILE A 89 11.96 0.59 11.90
N THR A 90 10.73 0.45 11.39
CA THR A 90 10.48 -0.17 10.09
C THR A 90 10.98 0.73 8.96
N ASP A 91 10.94 2.05 9.15
CA ASP A 91 11.43 3.04 8.18
C ASP A 91 12.94 2.92 8.02
N ALA A 92 13.67 2.82 9.13
CA ALA A 92 15.10 2.49 9.13
C ALA A 92 15.41 1.16 8.40
N MET A 93 14.56 0.14 8.57
CA MET A 93 14.73 -1.14 7.88
C MET A 93 14.52 -1.00 6.35
N PHE A 94 13.61 -0.12 5.91
CA PHE A 94 13.40 0.16 4.50
C PHE A 94 14.62 0.82 3.87
N ILE A 95 15.21 1.79 4.55
CA ILE A 95 16.46 2.44 4.13
C ILE A 95 17.59 1.39 4.02
N ALA A 96 17.81 0.58 5.05
CA ALA A 96 18.85 -0.44 5.02
C ALA A 96 18.67 -1.47 3.87
N GLN A 97 17.43 -1.80 3.54
CA GLN A 97 17.11 -2.66 2.38
C GLN A 97 17.36 -1.95 1.05
N ASN A 98 17.15 -0.63 0.98
CA ASN A 98 17.48 0.18 -0.19
C ASN A 98 18.99 0.20 -0.45
N VAL A 99 19.78 0.47 0.60
CA VAL A 99 21.25 0.50 0.55
C VAL A 99 21.85 -0.82 0.07
N THR A 100 21.26 -1.94 0.47
CA THR A 100 21.70 -3.29 0.05
C THR A 100 21.14 -3.73 -1.32
N GLY A 101 20.28 -2.91 -1.94
CA GLY A 101 19.61 -3.23 -3.21
C GLY A 101 18.52 -4.30 -3.10
N ALA A 102 18.12 -4.68 -1.87
CA ALA A 102 17.02 -5.61 -1.62
C ALA A 102 15.65 -4.95 -1.87
N ARG A 103 15.59 -3.62 -1.83
CA ARG A 103 14.42 -2.80 -2.13
C ARG A 103 14.83 -1.60 -2.96
N MET A 104 13.90 -1.06 -3.74
CA MET A 104 14.01 0.24 -4.38
C MET A 104 12.96 1.16 -3.76
N LEU A 105 13.37 2.34 -3.31
CA LEU A 105 12.49 3.39 -2.81
C LEU A 105 11.98 4.28 -3.95
N SER A 106 10.79 4.86 -3.80
CA SER A 106 10.29 5.90 -4.69
C SER A 106 11.03 7.21 -4.47
N ALA A 107 10.85 8.19 -5.36
CA ALA A 107 11.47 9.52 -5.20
C ALA A 107 11.05 10.17 -3.87
N ASP A 108 9.76 10.16 -3.55
CA ASP A 108 9.22 10.70 -2.30
C ASP A 108 9.81 9.98 -1.07
N GLN A 109 9.95 8.66 -1.13
CA GLN A 109 10.56 7.89 -0.05
C GLN A 109 12.06 8.14 0.07
N MET A 110 12.76 8.44 -1.03
CA MET A 110 14.16 8.84 -1.01
C MET A 110 14.31 10.21 -0.35
N THR A 111 13.40 11.15 -0.63
CA THR A 111 13.39 12.46 0.04
C THR A 111 13.18 12.31 1.54
N CYS A 112 12.18 11.55 2.00
CA CYS A 112 11.98 11.31 3.44
C CYS A 112 13.09 10.47 4.11
N ALA A 113 13.94 9.82 3.32
CA ALA A 113 14.97 8.91 3.82
C ALA A 113 16.34 9.59 3.97
N ASP A 114 16.57 10.74 3.35
CA ASP A 114 17.79 11.54 3.47
C ASP A 114 17.68 12.42 4.71
N THR A 115 17.81 11.78 5.87
CA THR A 115 17.53 12.38 7.17
C THR A 115 18.67 13.22 7.72
N ASP A 116 19.85 13.09 7.13
CA ASP A 116 21.00 13.91 7.48
C ASP A 116 21.27 15.10 6.54
N ASP A 117 20.48 15.22 5.46
CA ASP A 117 20.48 16.28 4.45
C ASP A 117 21.79 16.37 3.66
N ASP A 118 22.49 15.25 3.53
CA ASP A 118 23.77 15.19 2.83
C ASP A 118 23.60 14.90 1.32
N GLY A 119 22.38 14.53 0.89
CA GLY A 119 22.00 14.24 -0.48
C GLY A 119 22.09 12.77 -0.87
N ASP A 120 22.55 11.89 0.03
CA ASP A 120 22.77 10.47 -0.20
C ASP A 120 22.04 9.61 0.84
N VAL A 121 21.01 8.87 0.41
CA VAL A 121 20.32 7.92 1.31
C VAL A 121 21.20 6.70 1.61
N ASP A 122 21.75 6.63 2.82
CA ASP A 122 22.67 5.57 3.23
C ASP A 122 22.35 4.93 4.62
N ILE A 123 23.31 4.19 5.19
CA ILE A 123 23.09 3.50 6.47
C ILE A 123 23.04 4.47 7.66
N THR A 124 23.61 5.66 7.50
CA THR A 124 23.63 6.76 8.47
C THR A 124 22.21 7.22 8.73
N ASP A 125 21.38 7.35 7.68
CA ASP A 125 19.96 7.68 7.83
C ASP A 125 19.17 6.62 8.58
N ALA A 126 19.40 5.35 8.24
CA ALA A 126 18.77 4.24 8.95
C ALA A 126 19.13 4.26 10.44
N MET A 127 20.39 4.58 10.76
CA MET A 127 20.84 4.74 12.15
C MET A 127 20.21 5.98 12.81
N HIS A 128 20.06 7.07 12.09
CA HIS A 128 19.47 8.31 12.58
C HIS A 128 18.00 8.12 12.96
N ILE A 129 17.21 7.48 12.11
CA ILE A 129 15.83 7.06 12.44
C ILE A 129 15.81 6.13 13.65
N ALA A 130 16.72 5.15 13.71
CA ALA A 130 16.77 4.23 14.85
C ALA A 130 17.07 4.95 16.18
N GLN A 131 17.93 5.97 16.17
CA GLN A 131 18.19 6.81 17.32
C GLN A 131 16.96 7.65 17.70
N TYR A 132 16.31 8.30 16.72
CA TYR A 132 15.10 9.09 16.94
C TYR A 132 13.98 8.27 17.58
N VAL A 133 13.75 7.04 17.10
CA VAL A 133 12.72 6.16 17.67
C VAL A 133 12.97 5.87 19.16
N VAL A 134 14.24 5.83 19.59
CA VAL A 134 14.60 5.60 21.00
C VAL A 134 14.58 6.89 21.82
N ASP A 135 15.05 8.00 21.25
CA ASP A 135 15.28 9.28 21.93
C ASP A 135 14.78 10.46 21.07
N PRO A 136 13.45 10.63 20.87
CA PRO A 136 12.91 11.61 19.91
C PRO A 136 13.25 13.06 20.23
N ASP A 137 13.49 13.36 21.51
CA ASP A 137 13.82 14.69 22.02
C ASP A 137 15.32 14.87 22.31
N GLY A 138 16.13 13.83 22.10
CA GLY A 138 17.57 13.85 22.38
C GLY A 138 17.92 13.92 23.87
N SER A 139 16.96 13.76 24.78
CA SER A 139 17.18 13.91 26.23
C SER A 139 18.09 12.84 26.82
N LEU A 140 18.19 11.67 26.16
CA LEU A 140 19.08 10.57 26.57
C LEU A 140 20.50 10.71 26.01
N GLY A 141 20.74 11.67 25.11
CA GLY A 141 22.02 11.84 24.42
C GLY A 141 22.33 10.72 23.44
N ILE A 142 21.31 9.98 22.99
CA ILE A 142 21.42 8.93 21.97
C ILE A 142 21.29 9.52 20.58
N LEU A 143 20.40 10.51 20.43
CA LEU A 143 20.16 11.20 19.17
C LEU A 143 21.33 12.12 18.80
N PHE A 144 21.98 11.83 17.67
CA PHE A 144 23.16 12.58 17.20
C PHE A 144 22.81 14.02 16.78
N LYS A 145 21.75 14.20 16.00
CA LYS A 145 21.17 15.50 15.63
C LYS A 145 19.64 15.41 15.68
N PRO A 146 18.89 16.50 15.85
CA PRO A 146 17.45 16.48 15.65
C PRO A 146 17.10 15.95 14.26
N LEU A 147 16.11 15.06 14.20
CA LEU A 147 15.66 14.46 12.95
C LEU A 147 15.10 15.50 11.98
N TRP A 148 14.57 16.63 12.48
CA TRP A 148 14.05 17.74 11.68
C TRP A 148 14.58 19.09 12.16
N GLN A 149 14.97 19.97 11.23
CA GLN A 149 15.63 21.25 11.44
C GLN A 149 15.24 22.27 10.36
N SER A 150 14.72 23.42 10.82
CA SER A 150 14.51 24.58 9.94
C SER A 150 15.84 25.32 9.69
N PRO A 151 16.15 25.72 8.43
CA PRO A 151 15.27 25.71 7.26
C PRO A 151 15.50 24.53 6.30
N ALA A 152 16.29 23.51 6.67
CA ALA A 152 16.61 22.39 5.79
C ALA A 152 15.35 21.61 5.40
N ASP A 153 14.49 21.36 6.38
CA ASP A 153 13.36 20.43 6.25
C ASP A 153 12.01 21.16 6.19
N ASP A 154 12.03 22.46 5.90
CA ASP A 154 10.82 23.30 5.85
C ASP A 154 9.84 22.88 4.73
N ASP A 155 10.31 22.06 3.77
CA ASP A 155 9.50 21.45 2.72
C ASP A 155 8.78 20.16 3.17
N MET A 156 9.10 19.65 4.36
CA MET A 156 8.51 18.46 4.95
C MET A 156 7.88 18.73 6.33
N LEU A 157 7.00 17.82 6.76
CA LEU A 157 6.41 17.87 8.08
C LEU A 157 7.41 17.41 9.15
N PRO A 158 7.36 18.01 10.36
CA PRO A 158 8.13 17.51 11.49
C PRO A 158 7.78 16.06 11.84
N PRO A 159 8.76 15.24 12.27
CA PRO A 159 8.58 13.82 12.49
C PRO A 159 7.72 13.56 13.73
N VAL A 160 6.82 12.60 13.60
CA VAL A 160 5.99 12.10 14.69
C VAL A 160 6.35 10.65 14.95
N LYS A 161 6.85 10.34 16.14
CA LYS A 161 7.13 8.95 16.53
C LYS A 161 5.83 8.12 16.59
N CYS A 162 5.86 6.92 15.98
CA CYS A 162 4.90 5.86 16.30
C CYS A 162 5.17 5.29 17.72
#